data_AF-A0A7W8WPY7-F1
#
_entry.id   AF-A0A7W8WPY7-F1
#
_cell.length_a   1.000
_cell.length_b   1.000
_cell.length_c   1.000
_cell.angle_alpha   90.00
_cell.angle_beta   90.00
_cell.angle_gamma   90.00
#
_symmetry.space_group_name_H-M   'P 1'
#
loop_
_entity.id
_entity.type
_entity.pdbx_description
1 polymer ?
#
loop_
_entity_poly.entity_id
_entity_poly.type
_entity_poly.pdbx_seq_one_letter_code
_entity_poly.pdbx_strand_id
1 'polypeptide(L)'
;MGVTIERDGRGVAHCFRCNMTESYRPKHGASVVSRAKSVPVPLQARKYDELSDYGRALWSETQPLAGVAVAYLEARRCHIPPVDSDLRFHPRLKHPSGYVGPALVGLITDALTGRPLSLHRTWVDADGNKADVDPPRLLLGRHRKQGGVIRLWPDEAVTYGLGIAEGIETALSLAWAHGPVWSLIDAGNLAVFPYLRGIESIVIAADNDPAGKVAARTCAVRWADAGAEVVVTRQLENDLNDTLQEGLCKKKQ
;
A
#
# COMPACT_ATOMS: atom_id res chain seq x y z
N MET A 1 8.97 -2.49 49.05
CA MET A 1 8.85 -3.95 48.85
C MET A 1 7.41 -4.31 49.14
N GLY A 2 6.76 -5.11 48.30
CA GLY A 2 5.40 -5.58 48.52
C GLY A 2 5.45 -7.04 48.97
N VAL A 3 4.77 -7.38 50.06
CA VAL A 3 4.71 -8.76 50.55
C VAL A 3 3.24 -9.13 50.71
N THR A 4 2.86 -10.27 50.15
CA THR A 4 1.52 -10.86 50.29
C THR A 4 1.67 -12.22 50.94
N ILE A 5 0.92 -12.46 52.02
CA ILE A 5 0.91 -13.74 52.73
C ILE A 5 -0.54 -14.24 52.77
N GLU A 6 -0.75 -15.45 52.26
CA GLU A 6 -2.03 -16.13 52.31
C GLU A 6 -2.23 -16.84 53.66
N ARG A 7 -3.49 -17.09 54.04
CA ARG A 7 -3.83 -17.71 55.33
C ARG A 7 -3.28 -19.13 55.50
N ASP A 8 -2.93 -19.81 54.41
CA ASP A 8 -2.32 -21.14 54.43
C ASP A 8 -0.77 -21.12 54.51
N GLY A 9 -0.19 -19.93 54.74
CA GLY A 9 1.24 -19.75 54.97
C GLY A 9 2.08 -19.63 53.70
N ARG A 10 1.46 -19.56 52.51
CA ARG A 10 2.17 -19.18 51.27
C ARG A 10 2.44 -17.69 51.27
N GLY A 11 3.60 -17.29 50.77
CA GLY A 11 4.00 -15.88 50.71
C GLY A 11 4.69 -15.54 49.41
N VAL A 12 4.49 -14.32 48.91
CA VAL A 12 5.24 -13.76 47.79
C VAL A 12 5.76 -12.39 48.19
N ALA A 13 7.06 -12.17 48.02
CA ALA A 13 7.72 -10.88 48.19
C ALA A 13 8.18 -10.35 46.84
N HIS A 14 7.86 -9.09 46.56
CA HIS A 14 8.21 -8.39 45.34
C HIS A 14 8.97 -7.09 45.63
N CYS A 15 10.16 -6.95 45.04
CA CYS A 15 10.93 -5.71 45.11
C CYS A 15 10.65 -4.84 43.89
N PHE A 16 9.85 -3.78 44.06
CA PHE A 16 9.54 -2.82 42.99
C PHE A 16 10.76 -2.04 42.43
N ARG A 17 11.93 -2.12 43.09
CA ARG A 17 13.15 -1.43 42.65
C ARG A 17 14.03 -2.29 41.75
N CYS A 18 14.17 -3.58 42.04
CA CYS A 18 15.02 -4.50 41.27
C CYS A 18 14.25 -5.63 40.58
N ASN A 19 12.92 -5.62 40.69
CA ASN A 19 11.99 -6.60 40.13
C ASN A 19 12.27 -8.05 40.55
N MET A 20 12.85 -8.22 41.75
CA MET A 20 13.06 -9.52 42.37
C MET A 20 11.74 -10.03 42.92
N THR A 21 11.41 -11.28 42.60
CA THR A 21 10.28 -12.00 43.19
C THR A 21 10.79 -13.20 43.95
N GLU A 22 10.41 -13.30 45.22
CA GLU A 22 10.65 -14.45 46.07
C GLU A 22 9.31 -15.06 46.45
N SER A 23 9.20 -16.39 46.33
CA SER A 23 7.99 -17.12 46.67
C SER A 23 8.30 -18.17 47.73
N TYR A 24 7.49 -18.21 48.78
CA TYR A 24 7.60 -19.12 49.91
C TYR A 24 6.41 -20.09 49.94
N ARG A 25 6.71 -21.38 50.12
CA ARG A 25 5.69 -22.43 50.30
C ARG A 25 6.04 -23.29 51.52
N PRO A 26 5.10 -23.57 52.45
CA PRO A 26 5.39 -24.27 53.71
C PRO A 26 6.10 -25.63 53.56
N LYS A 27 5.78 -26.38 52.50
CA LYS A 27 6.38 -27.71 52.24
C LYS A 27 7.72 -27.67 51.50
N HIS A 28 8.08 -26.53 50.88
CA HIS A 28 9.19 -26.45 49.94
C HIS A 28 10.17 -25.30 50.24
N GLY A 29 9.92 -24.51 51.28
CA GLY A 29 10.76 -23.38 51.68
C GLY A 29 10.63 -22.17 50.74
N ALA A 30 11.60 -21.25 50.86
CA ALA A 30 11.69 -20.06 50.02
C ALA A 30 12.43 -20.36 48.71
N SER A 31 11.92 -19.85 47.61
CA SER A 31 12.55 -19.91 46.29
C SER A 31 12.68 -18.51 45.72
N VAL A 32 13.92 -18.12 45.40
CA VAL A 32 14.24 -16.81 44.83
C VAL A 32 14.41 -16.98 43.32
N VAL A 33 13.54 -16.34 42.54
CA VAL A 33 13.74 -16.27 41.08
C VAL A 33 14.42 -14.94 40.79
N SER A 34 15.74 -14.96 40.63
CA SER A 34 16.48 -13.79 40.17
C SER A 34 16.45 -13.71 38.64
N ARG A 35 15.77 -12.67 38.16
CA ARG A 35 15.79 -12.08 36.81
C ARG A 35 15.71 -13.06 35.63
N ALA A 36 14.49 -13.23 35.08
CA ALA A 36 14.39 -13.40 33.63
C ALA A 36 15.05 -12.16 33.01
N LYS A 37 16.07 -12.34 32.15
CA LYS A 37 16.67 -11.24 31.38
C LYS A 37 15.52 -10.43 30.79
N SER A 38 15.45 -9.13 31.11
CA SER A 38 14.50 -8.24 30.47
C SER A 38 14.75 -8.36 28.97
N VAL A 39 13.84 -9.01 28.26
CA VAL A 39 13.78 -8.95 26.81
C VAL A 39 13.71 -7.46 26.50
N PRO A 40 14.66 -6.88 25.74
CA PRO A 40 14.60 -5.48 25.39
C PRO A 40 13.21 -5.23 24.81
N VAL A 41 12.46 -4.29 25.41
CA VAL A 41 11.27 -3.75 24.76
C VAL A 41 11.72 -3.36 23.35
N PRO A 42 11.11 -3.88 22.27
CA PRO A 42 11.55 -3.51 20.94
C PRO A 42 11.55 -1.99 20.86
N LEU A 43 12.71 -1.39 20.59
CA LEU A 43 12.81 0.02 20.22
C LEU A 43 11.68 0.27 19.24
N GLN A 44 10.75 1.17 19.57
CA GLN A 44 9.60 1.49 18.71
C GLN A 44 10.16 1.77 17.32
N ALA A 45 10.00 0.81 16.42
CA ALA A 45 10.83 0.83 15.25
C ALA A 45 10.35 1.96 14.33
N ARG A 46 11.32 2.80 13.95
CA ARG A 46 11.15 4.12 13.34
C ARG A 46 10.08 4.11 12.24
N LYS A 47 9.13 5.04 12.33
CA LYS A 47 8.20 5.37 11.24
C LYS A 47 8.86 6.42 10.35
N TYR A 48 8.54 6.39 9.06
CA TYR A 48 9.09 7.29 8.05
C TYR A 48 7.96 8.10 7.42
N ASP A 49 8.06 9.43 7.46
CA ASP A 49 7.11 10.35 6.80
C ASP A 49 7.44 10.56 5.32
N GLU A 50 8.68 10.28 4.92
CA GLU A 50 9.20 10.31 3.54
C GLU A 50 9.93 9.00 3.25
N LEU A 51 10.28 8.75 1.98
CA LEU A 51 10.99 7.54 1.58
C LEU A 51 12.34 7.44 2.32
N SER A 52 12.60 6.31 2.97
CA SER A 52 13.88 6.05 3.64
C SER A 52 15.05 5.88 2.64
N ASP A 53 16.29 5.91 3.13
CA ASP A 53 17.48 5.61 2.31
C ASP A 53 17.42 4.20 1.71
N TYR A 54 16.92 3.23 2.47
CA TYR A 54 16.67 1.88 1.94
C TYR A 54 15.65 1.91 0.79
N GLY A 55 14.57 2.68 0.94
CA GLY A 55 13.58 2.84 -0.12
C GLY A 55 14.14 3.52 -1.36
N ARG A 56 14.98 4.55 -1.19
CA ARG A 56 15.70 5.21 -2.29
C ARG A 56 16.65 4.26 -3.01
N ALA A 57 17.43 3.47 -2.26
CA ALA A 57 18.33 2.46 -2.83
C ALA A 57 17.53 1.44 -3.65
N LEU A 58 16.45 0.89 -3.08
CA LEU A 58 15.58 -0.06 -3.77
C LEU A 58 14.96 0.55 -5.04
N TRP A 59 14.54 1.81 -4.99
CA TRP A 59 14.01 2.52 -6.17
C TRP A 59 15.07 2.68 -7.26
N SER A 60 16.32 2.97 -6.89
CA SER A 60 17.43 3.10 -7.86
C SER A 60 17.82 1.79 -8.54
N GLU A 61 17.49 0.64 -7.92
CA GLU A 61 17.70 -0.70 -8.49
C GLU A 61 16.59 -1.08 -9.49
N THR A 62 15.53 -0.28 -9.61
CA THR A 62 14.46 -0.50 -10.59
C THR A 62 14.85 0.00 -11.98
N GLN A 63 14.23 -0.59 -12.99
CA GLN A 63 14.39 -0.24 -14.40
C GLN A 63 13.04 0.16 -15.00
N PRO A 64 13.02 0.82 -16.18
CA PRO A 64 11.80 1.01 -16.95
C PRO A 64 11.03 -0.31 -17.16
N LEU A 65 9.71 -0.19 -17.38
CA LEU A 65 8.85 -1.35 -17.66
C LEU A 65 9.38 -2.11 -18.88
N ALA A 66 9.68 -3.40 -18.70
CA ALA A 66 10.18 -4.27 -19.74
C ALA A 66 9.89 -5.75 -19.39
N GLY A 67 9.97 -6.62 -20.40
CA GLY A 67 9.87 -8.07 -20.22
C GLY A 67 8.60 -8.48 -19.47
N VAL A 68 8.76 -9.20 -18.36
CA VAL A 68 7.65 -9.73 -17.54
C VAL A 68 6.67 -8.63 -17.10
N ALA A 69 7.14 -7.42 -16.79
CA ALA A 69 6.24 -6.33 -16.39
C ALA A 69 5.32 -5.88 -17.53
N VAL A 70 5.84 -5.78 -18.75
CA VAL A 70 5.03 -5.40 -19.91
C VAL A 70 4.07 -6.53 -20.25
N ALA A 71 4.57 -7.78 -20.31
CA ALA A 71 3.74 -8.95 -20.57
C ALA A 71 2.58 -9.08 -19.56
N TYR A 72 2.85 -8.86 -18.27
CA TYR A 72 1.83 -8.82 -17.22
C TYR A 72 0.74 -7.77 -17.51
N LEU A 73 1.14 -6.52 -17.78
CA LEU A 73 0.21 -5.42 -18.03
C LEU A 73 -0.60 -5.64 -19.32
N GLU A 74 0.03 -6.13 -20.38
CA GLU A 74 -0.62 -6.45 -21.65
C GLU A 74 -1.61 -7.61 -21.52
N ALA A 75 -1.25 -8.66 -20.78
CA ALA A 75 -2.14 -9.78 -20.47
C ALA A 75 -3.38 -9.30 -19.70
N ARG A 76 -3.19 -8.33 -18.78
CA ARG A 76 -4.27 -7.64 -18.06
C ARG A 76 -4.97 -6.54 -18.85
N ARG A 77 -4.62 -6.31 -20.12
CA ARG A 77 -5.22 -5.24 -20.96
C ARG A 77 -5.03 -3.84 -20.39
N CYS A 78 -3.98 -3.61 -19.62
CA CYS A 78 -3.59 -2.30 -19.14
C CYS A 78 -2.92 -1.51 -20.27
N HIS A 79 -3.16 -0.20 -20.33
CA HIS A 79 -2.32 0.69 -21.11
C HIS A 79 -0.91 0.71 -20.50
N ILE A 80 0.15 0.75 -21.31
CA ILE A 80 1.52 0.92 -20.81
C ILE A 80 1.77 2.41 -20.57
N PRO A 81 2.10 2.85 -19.34
CA PRO A 81 2.35 4.26 -19.05
C PRO A 81 3.66 4.76 -19.71
N PRO A 82 3.86 6.08 -19.82
CA PRO A 82 5.12 6.64 -20.31
C PRO A 82 6.32 6.24 -19.43
N VAL A 83 7.51 6.29 -20.03
CA VAL A 83 8.77 5.80 -19.45
C VAL A 83 9.20 6.55 -18.18
N ASP A 84 8.78 7.80 -18.05
CA ASP A 84 9.03 8.70 -16.92
C ASP A 84 7.97 8.63 -15.82
N SER A 85 7.03 7.67 -15.90
CA SER A 85 6.08 7.41 -14.83
C SER A 85 6.73 6.92 -13.54
N ASP A 86 5.98 7.07 -12.43
CA ASP A 86 6.32 6.51 -11.12
C ASP A 86 6.12 4.98 -11.07
N LEU A 87 5.86 4.29 -12.18
CA LEU A 87 5.75 2.83 -12.24
C LEU A 87 6.94 2.20 -12.96
N ARG A 88 7.72 1.43 -12.21
CA ARG A 88 8.94 0.76 -12.69
C ARG A 88 8.90 -0.73 -12.44
N PHE A 89 9.95 -1.41 -12.88
CA PHE A 89 10.09 -2.86 -12.79
C PHE A 89 11.36 -3.25 -12.05
N HIS A 90 11.29 -4.31 -11.25
CA HIS A 90 12.44 -4.97 -10.66
C HIS A 90 12.40 -6.48 -10.98
N PRO A 91 13.38 -7.05 -11.71
CA PRO A 91 13.29 -8.43 -12.20
C PRO A 91 13.46 -9.52 -11.13
N ARG A 92 14.08 -9.20 -10.00
CA ARG A 92 14.40 -10.16 -8.92
C ARG A 92 14.17 -9.60 -7.52
N LEU A 93 12.98 -9.04 -7.27
CA LEU A 93 12.66 -8.38 -6.00
C LEU A 93 12.42 -9.40 -4.89
N LYS A 94 13.09 -9.23 -3.75
CA LYS A 94 12.90 -10.09 -2.58
C LYS A 94 11.61 -9.76 -1.82
N HIS A 95 10.74 -10.74 -1.68
CA HIS A 95 9.57 -10.72 -0.82
C HIS A 95 9.95 -11.10 0.63
N PRO A 96 9.28 -10.57 1.68
CA PRO A 96 9.54 -10.94 3.06
C PRO A 96 9.40 -12.43 3.39
N SER A 97 8.61 -13.18 2.63
CA SER A 97 8.48 -14.65 2.77
C SER A 97 9.72 -15.43 2.33
N GLY A 98 10.67 -14.77 1.65
CA GLY A 98 11.84 -15.41 1.04
C GLY A 98 11.72 -15.63 -0.47
N TYR A 99 10.52 -15.48 -1.05
CA TYR A 99 10.34 -15.49 -2.51
C TYR A 99 11.14 -14.38 -3.18
N VAL A 100 11.70 -14.65 -4.36
CA VAL A 100 12.44 -13.67 -5.18
C VAL A 100 11.93 -13.77 -6.60
N GLY A 101 11.41 -12.68 -7.15
CA GLY A 101 10.83 -12.71 -8.48
C GLY A 101 10.55 -11.33 -9.08
N PRO A 102 10.04 -11.30 -10.32
CA PRO A 102 9.70 -10.08 -11.01
C PRO A 102 8.59 -9.32 -10.27
N ALA A 103 8.73 -8.00 -10.19
CA ALA A 103 7.77 -7.15 -9.51
C ALA A 103 7.63 -5.78 -10.17
N LEU A 104 6.39 -5.32 -10.28
CA LEU A 104 6.07 -3.91 -10.47
C LEU A 104 6.40 -3.15 -9.18
N VAL A 105 7.06 -2.01 -9.31
CA VAL A 105 7.41 -1.12 -8.20
C VAL A 105 6.87 0.27 -8.54
N GLY A 106 5.85 0.71 -7.82
CA GLY A 106 5.30 2.06 -7.91
C GLY A 106 5.91 2.96 -6.84
N LEU A 107 6.47 4.10 -7.23
CA LEU A 107 6.84 5.15 -6.29
C LEU A 107 5.57 5.85 -5.81
N ILE A 108 5.37 5.87 -4.49
CA ILE A 108 4.29 6.63 -3.90
C ILE A 108 4.84 8.01 -3.57
N THR A 109 4.29 9.04 -4.21
CA THR A 109 4.63 10.44 -4.01
C THR A 109 3.46 11.16 -3.35
N ASP A 110 3.74 12.16 -2.51
CA ASP A 110 2.70 13.00 -1.92
C ASP A 110 1.96 13.77 -3.03
N ALA A 111 0.62 13.77 -2.98
CA ALA A 111 -0.20 14.34 -4.05
C ALA A 111 0.10 15.84 -4.27
N LEU A 112 0.32 16.60 -3.19
CA LEU A 112 0.50 18.05 -3.24
C LEU A 112 1.96 18.46 -3.44
N THR A 113 2.88 17.75 -2.78
CA THR A 113 4.28 18.18 -2.72
C THR A 113 5.21 17.41 -3.66
N GLY A 114 4.74 16.30 -4.24
CA GLY A 114 5.55 15.42 -5.08
C GLY A 114 6.65 14.65 -4.33
N ARG A 115 6.74 14.81 -3.00
CA ARG A 115 7.80 14.18 -2.21
C ARG A 115 7.63 12.66 -2.17
N PRO A 116 8.70 11.87 -2.36
CA PRO A 116 8.66 10.43 -2.19
C PRO A 116 8.24 10.02 -0.77
N LEU A 117 7.22 9.18 -0.65
CA LEU A 117 6.68 8.70 0.63
C LEU A 117 7.00 7.22 0.88
N SER A 118 6.74 6.36 -0.10
CA SER A 118 6.81 4.91 0.05
C SER A 118 6.97 4.21 -1.31
N LEU A 119 7.06 2.88 -1.30
CA LEU A 119 7.01 2.06 -2.51
C LEU A 119 5.86 1.08 -2.43
N HIS A 120 5.12 0.95 -3.53
CA HIS A 120 4.13 -0.08 -3.75
C HIS A 120 4.73 -1.20 -4.60
N ARG A 121 4.81 -2.43 -4.08
CA ARG A 121 5.46 -3.55 -4.74
C ARG A 121 4.44 -4.64 -5.03
N THR A 122 4.31 -5.06 -6.27
CA THR A 122 3.44 -6.17 -6.68
C THR A 122 4.27 -7.19 -7.43
N TRP A 123 4.38 -8.41 -6.91
CA TRP A 123 5.06 -9.50 -7.59
C TRP A 123 4.12 -10.10 -8.64
N VAL A 124 4.64 -10.32 -9.84
CA VAL A 124 3.84 -10.62 -11.04
C VAL A 124 4.52 -11.70 -11.89
N ASP A 125 3.76 -12.33 -12.77
CA ASP A 125 4.28 -13.20 -13.83
C ASP A 125 3.87 -12.70 -15.23
N ALA A 126 4.37 -13.37 -16.27
CA ALA A 126 4.17 -12.94 -17.65
C ALA A 126 2.76 -13.26 -18.18
N ASP A 127 1.99 -14.10 -17.49
CA ASP A 127 0.67 -14.55 -17.92
C ASP A 127 -0.45 -13.61 -17.42
N GLY A 128 -0.08 -12.49 -16.81
CA GLY A 128 -1.03 -11.53 -16.23
C GLY A 128 -1.46 -11.90 -14.82
N ASN A 129 -0.85 -12.91 -14.20
CA ASN A 129 -1.16 -13.24 -12.82
C ASN A 129 -0.22 -12.51 -11.86
N LYS A 130 -0.74 -12.27 -10.66
CA LYS A 130 0.13 -11.92 -9.54
C LYS A 130 0.87 -13.20 -9.14
N ALA A 131 2.12 -13.05 -8.71
CA ALA A 131 2.91 -14.20 -8.28
C ALA A 131 2.21 -14.94 -7.12
N ASP A 132 2.38 -16.26 -7.06
CA ASP A 132 1.86 -17.11 -5.99
C ASP A 132 2.65 -16.93 -4.69
N VAL A 133 2.46 -15.77 -4.05
CA VAL A 133 3.05 -15.37 -2.77
C VAL A 133 2.03 -14.57 -1.98
N ASP A 134 1.94 -14.81 -0.68
CA ASP A 134 0.95 -14.16 0.19
C ASP A 134 1.58 -13.13 1.15
N PRO A 135 1.15 -11.85 1.12
CA PRO A 135 0.32 -11.24 0.08
C PRO A 135 1.15 -10.92 -1.18
N PRO A 136 0.56 -10.94 -2.39
CA PRO A 136 1.29 -10.70 -3.64
C PRO A 136 1.64 -9.23 -3.88
N ARG A 137 1.18 -8.36 -2.99
CA ARG A 137 1.33 -6.91 -3.05
C ARG A 137 1.64 -6.38 -1.65
N LEU A 138 2.70 -5.60 -1.54
CA LEU A 138 3.15 -4.99 -0.30
C LEU A 138 3.61 -3.56 -0.49
N LEU A 139 3.21 -2.72 0.45
CA LEU A 139 3.86 -1.43 0.65
C LEU A 139 5.22 -1.63 1.32
N LEU A 140 6.12 -0.67 1.14
CA LEU A 140 7.35 -0.61 1.92
C LEU A 140 7.00 -0.33 3.38
N GLY A 141 7.42 -1.23 4.28
CA GLY A 141 6.99 -1.21 5.67
C GLY A 141 7.39 0.09 6.40
N ARG A 142 6.56 0.52 7.35
CA ARG A 142 6.79 1.68 8.24
C ARG A 142 6.81 3.06 7.58
N HIS A 143 6.48 3.16 6.30
CA HIS A 143 6.38 4.43 5.59
C HIS A 143 4.93 4.94 5.60
N ARG A 144 4.76 6.26 5.65
CA ARG A 144 3.48 6.92 5.41
C ARG A 144 3.01 6.60 3.98
N LYS A 145 1.70 6.34 3.83
CA LYS A 145 1.01 6.26 2.52
C LYS A 145 -0.11 7.28 2.36
N GLN A 146 -0.53 7.92 3.44
CA GLN A 146 -1.72 8.79 3.47
C GLN A 146 -1.49 10.02 2.59
N GLY A 147 -2.43 10.35 1.70
CA GLY A 147 -2.27 11.44 0.73
C GLY A 147 -1.27 11.13 -0.38
N GLY A 148 -0.86 9.87 -0.52
CA GLY A 148 0.07 9.42 -1.55
C GLY A 148 -0.65 9.00 -2.82
N VAL A 149 0.04 9.16 -3.95
CA VAL A 149 -0.37 8.73 -5.29
C VAL A 149 0.79 8.05 -5.99
N ILE A 150 0.50 7.22 -6.99
CA ILE A 150 1.47 6.72 -7.96
C ILE A 150 1.16 7.43 -9.27
N ARG A 151 2.06 8.32 -9.69
CA ARG A 151 1.92 9.11 -10.92
C ARG A 151 2.21 8.24 -12.14
N LEU A 152 1.18 7.57 -12.65
CA LEU A 152 1.32 6.73 -13.85
C LEU A 152 1.57 7.60 -15.11
N TRP A 153 1.24 8.88 -15.05
CA TRP A 153 1.72 9.93 -15.95
C TRP A 153 2.36 11.02 -15.09
N PRO A 154 3.46 11.66 -15.55
CA PRO A 154 4.11 12.73 -14.81
C PRO A 154 3.20 13.97 -14.70
N ASP A 155 3.47 14.84 -13.73
CA ASP A 155 2.66 16.05 -13.49
C ASP A 155 2.59 16.94 -14.75
N GLU A 156 3.67 17.00 -15.53
CA GLU A 156 3.78 17.77 -16.77
C GLU A 156 2.84 17.29 -17.88
N ALA A 157 2.41 16.02 -17.82
CA ALA A 157 1.43 15.48 -18.77
C ALA A 157 -0.02 15.84 -18.37
N VAL A 158 -0.24 16.24 -17.11
CA VAL A 158 -1.56 16.62 -16.59
C VAL A 158 -1.84 18.07 -16.92
N THR A 159 -2.82 18.26 -17.82
CA THR A 159 -3.31 19.58 -18.19
C THR A 159 -4.60 19.90 -17.42
N TYR A 160 -5.76 19.80 -18.06
CA TYR A 160 -7.07 20.14 -17.48
C TYR A 160 -7.81 18.93 -16.91
N GLY A 161 -7.41 17.70 -17.27
CA GLY A 161 -8.12 16.48 -16.90
C GLY A 161 -7.20 15.41 -16.32
N LEU A 162 -7.70 14.67 -15.32
CA LEU A 162 -7.00 13.55 -14.70
C LEU A 162 -7.94 12.38 -14.41
N GLY A 163 -7.56 11.19 -14.87
CA GLY A 163 -8.18 9.95 -14.42
C GLY A 163 -7.56 9.45 -13.11
N ILE A 164 -8.37 8.92 -12.20
CA ILE A 164 -7.91 8.34 -10.94
C ILE A 164 -8.59 7.01 -10.66
N ALA A 165 -7.86 6.07 -10.06
CA ALA A 165 -8.40 4.82 -9.55
C ALA A 165 -7.67 4.41 -8.26
N GLU A 166 -8.20 3.44 -7.50
CA GLU A 166 -7.48 2.87 -6.36
C GLU A 166 -6.24 2.11 -6.82
N GLY A 167 -6.42 1.11 -7.68
CA GLY A 167 -5.36 0.25 -8.17
C GLY A 167 -4.58 0.80 -9.38
N ILE A 168 -3.36 0.29 -9.56
CA ILE A 168 -2.54 0.56 -10.74
C ILE A 168 -3.21 0.01 -11.99
N GLU A 169 -3.66 -1.24 -11.93
CA GLU A 169 -4.27 -1.95 -13.06
C GLU A 169 -5.56 -1.25 -13.51
N THR A 170 -6.44 -0.90 -12.56
CA THR A 170 -7.68 -0.15 -12.81
C THR A 170 -7.43 1.21 -13.44
N ALA A 171 -6.44 1.98 -12.93
CA ALA A 171 -6.07 3.26 -13.51
C ALA A 171 -5.53 3.09 -14.95
N LEU A 172 -4.62 2.14 -15.18
CA LEU A 172 -4.10 1.86 -16.52
C LEU A 172 -5.17 1.33 -17.49
N SER A 173 -6.22 0.69 -16.99
CA SER A 173 -7.40 0.34 -17.80
C SER A 173 -8.24 1.57 -18.17
N LEU A 174 -8.37 2.54 -17.26
CA LEU A 174 -9.04 3.83 -17.55
C LEU A 174 -8.31 4.61 -18.65
N ALA A 175 -6.99 4.52 -18.71
CA ALA A 175 -6.17 5.21 -19.71
C ALA A 175 -6.53 4.91 -21.18
N TRP A 176 -7.23 3.80 -21.45
CA TRP A 176 -7.77 3.53 -22.80
C TRP A 176 -8.87 4.50 -23.22
N ALA A 177 -9.61 5.06 -22.27
CA ALA A 177 -10.71 5.98 -22.53
C ALA A 177 -10.40 7.42 -22.09
N HIS A 178 -9.57 7.59 -21.06
CA HIS A 178 -9.20 8.89 -20.51
C HIS A 178 -7.82 8.83 -19.88
N GLY A 179 -6.88 9.62 -20.40
CA GLY A 179 -5.56 9.84 -19.83
C GLY A 179 -5.22 11.33 -19.83
N PRO A 180 -4.30 11.80 -18.97
CA PRO A 180 -3.44 11.04 -18.05
C PRO A 180 -4.18 10.43 -16.85
N VAL A 181 -3.58 9.44 -16.19
CA VAL A 181 -4.17 8.78 -15.01
C VAL A 181 -3.17 8.58 -13.87
N TRP A 182 -3.65 8.56 -12.63
CA TRP A 182 -2.88 8.18 -11.43
C TRP A 182 -3.57 7.07 -10.63
N SER A 183 -2.77 6.29 -9.89
CA SER A 183 -3.30 5.33 -8.89
C SER A 183 -3.20 5.94 -7.50
N LEU A 184 -4.28 5.79 -6.72
CA LEU A 184 -4.38 6.31 -5.35
C LEU A 184 -4.10 5.23 -4.30
N ILE A 185 -3.56 4.08 -4.69
CA ILE A 185 -3.11 2.97 -3.84
C ILE A 185 -4.27 2.17 -3.21
N ASP A 186 -5.26 2.87 -2.64
CA ASP A 186 -6.42 2.28 -1.94
C ASP A 186 -7.57 3.28 -1.75
N ALA A 187 -8.75 2.77 -1.36
CA ALA A 187 -9.96 3.53 -1.06
C ALA A 187 -9.74 4.64 -0.02
N GLY A 188 -8.87 4.42 0.97
CA GLY A 188 -8.59 5.40 2.02
C GLY A 188 -7.94 6.66 1.44
N ASN A 189 -6.96 6.48 0.56
CA ASN A 189 -6.30 7.55 -0.16
C ASN A 189 -7.18 8.18 -1.24
N LEU A 190 -8.00 7.40 -1.95
CA LEU A 190 -9.03 7.93 -2.86
C LEU A 190 -10.00 8.86 -2.12
N ALA A 191 -10.52 8.43 -0.98
CA ALA A 191 -11.47 9.21 -0.19
C ALA A 191 -10.90 10.55 0.26
N VAL A 192 -9.59 10.68 0.48
CA VAL A 192 -8.93 11.91 0.96
C VAL A 192 -8.12 12.64 -0.10
N PHE A 193 -8.20 12.21 -1.37
CA PHE A 193 -7.46 12.84 -2.46
C PHE A 193 -7.84 14.34 -2.55
N PRO A 194 -6.87 15.25 -2.42
CA PRO A 194 -7.14 16.68 -2.38
C PRO A 194 -7.47 17.21 -3.77
N TYR A 195 -8.21 18.32 -3.83
CA TYR A 195 -8.34 19.10 -5.05
C TYR A 195 -6.97 19.68 -5.43
N LEU A 196 -6.57 19.52 -6.69
CA LEU A 196 -5.30 20.02 -7.22
C LEU A 196 -5.57 21.19 -8.15
N ARG A 197 -5.04 22.37 -7.82
CA ARG A 197 -5.23 23.58 -8.62
C ARG A 197 -4.71 23.37 -10.04
N GLY A 198 -5.49 23.81 -11.02
CA GLY A 198 -5.16 23.67 -12.45
C GLY A 198 -5.79 22.43 -13.10
N ILE A 199 -6.21 21.44 -12.31
CA ILE A 199 -7.01 20.32 -12.82
C ILE A 199 -8.48 20.69 -12.69
N GLU A 200 -9.16 20.78 -13.83
CA GLU A 200 -10.54 21.25 -13.93
C GLU A 200 -11.54 20.11 -14.01
N SER A 201 -11.07 18.90 -14.34
CA SER A 201 -11.91 17.70 -14.46
C SER A 201 -11.22 16.45 -13.92
N ILE A 202 -11.99 15.57 -13.28
CA ILE A 202 -11.52 14.22 -12.92
C ILE A 202 -12.48 13.11 -13.36
N VAL A 203 -11.89 11.99 -13.79
CA VAL A 203 -12.62 10.75 -14.04
C VAL A 203 -12.20 9.70 -12.99
N ILE A 204 -13.15 9.27 -12.17
CA ILE A 204 -12.91 8.29 -11.11
C ILE A 204 -13.33 6.90 -11.58
N ALA A 205 -12.35 6.01 -11.76
CA ALA A 205 -12.58 4.57 -11.88
C ALA A 205 -12.72 3.97 -10.48
N ALA A 206 -13.97 3.84 -10.03
CA ALA A 206 -14.30 3.31 -8.71
C ALA A 206 -14.44 1.79 -8.76
N ASP A 207 -13.84 1.12 -7.78
CA ASP A 207 -14.06 -0.29 -7.54
C ASP A 207 -15.53 -0.52 -7.12
N ASN A 208 -16.09 -1.67 -7.51
CA ASN A 208 -17.50 -2.01 -7.37
C ASN A 208 -17.85 -2.60 -5.99
N ASP A 209 -17.02 -2.38 -4.98
CA ASP A 209 -17.29 -2.75 -3.59
C ASP A 209 -17.81 -1.56 -2.75
N PRO A 210 -18.34 -1.79 -1.53
CA PRO A 210 -18.86 -0.72 -0.70
C PRO A 210 -17.83 0.34 -0.30
N ALA A 211 -16.59 -0.03 -0.03
CA ALA A 211 -15.55 0.91 0.39
C ALA A 211 -15.12 1.79 -0.79
N GLY A 212 -14.90 1.21 -1.96
CA GLY A 212 -14.53 1.94 -3.17
C GLY A 212 -15.61 2.92 -3.63
N LYS A 213 -16.89 2.51 -3.59
CA LYS A 213 -18.03 3.40 -3.90
C LYS A 213 -18.12 4.60 -2.95
N VAL A 214 -17.94 4.36 -1.64
CA VAL A 214 -17.94 5.44 -0.65
C VAL A 214 -16.77 6.38 -0.88
N ALA A 215 -15.56 5.85 -1.07
CA ALA A 215 -14.36 6.63 -1.32
C ALA A 215 -14.47 7.50 -2.58
N ALA A 216 -14.91 6.92 -3.70
CA ALA A 216 -15.14 7.62 -4.95
C ALA A 216 -16.17 8.75 -4.79
N ARG A 217 -17.28 8.49 -4.08
CA ARG A 217 -18.30 9.51 -3.82
C ARG A 217 -17.74 10.65 -2.96
N THR A 218 -17.00 10.32 -1.89
CA THR A 218 -16.38 11.33 -1.03
C THR A 218 -15.37 12.19 -1.80
N CYS A 219 -14.56 11.58 -2.66
CA CYS A 219 -13.65 12.30 -3.55
C CYS A 219 -14.41 13.20 -4.53
N ALA A 220 -15.46 12.66 -5.17
CA ALA A 220 -16.24 13.38 -6.15
C ALA A 220 -16.94 14.61 -5.57
N VAL A 221 -17.53 14.49 -4.37
CA VAL A 221 -18.14 15.64 -3.68
C VAL A 221 -17.10 16.72 -3.41
N ARG A 222 -15.92 16.36 -2.89
CA ARG A 222 -14.85 17.33 -2.61
C ARG A 222 -14.39 18.09 -3.86
N TRP A 223 -14.21 17.37 -4.97
CA TRP A 223 -13.77 17.97 -6.23
C TRP A 223 -14.86 18.84 -6.86
N ALA A 224 -16.12 18.39 -6.82
CA ALA A 224 -17.26 19.17 -7.28
C ALA A 224 -17.47 20.44 -6.45
N ASP A 225 -17.35 20.36 -5.11
CA ASP A 225 -17.44 21.53 -4.22
C ASP A 225 -16.30 22.54 -4.47
N ALA A 226 -15.17 22.09 -5.01
CA ALA A 226 -14.06 22.94 -5.44
C ALA A 226 -14.24 23.50 -6.86
N GLY A 227 -15.35 23.17 -7.54
CA GLY A 227 -15.71 23.68 -8.87
C GLY A 227 -15.22 22.83 -10.05
N ALA A 228 -14.70 21.63 -9.81
CA ALA A 228 -14.26 20.73 -10.87
C ALA A 228 -15.42 19.90 -11.47
N GLU A 229 -15.31 19.56 -12.75
CA GLU A 229 -16.17 18.55 -13.36
C GLU A 229 -15.75 17.15 -12.87
N VAL A 230 -16.73 16.33 -12.46
CA VAL A 230 -16.44 14.99 -11.95
C VAL A 230 -17.30 13.95 -12.64
N VAL A 231 -16.63 12.93 -13.19
CA VAL A 231 -17.27 11.73 -13.72
C VAL A 231 -16.85 10.53 -12.88
N VAL A 232 -17.82 9.77 -12.36
CA VAL A 232 -17.53 8.49 -11.69
C VAL A 232 -18.02 7.37 -12.61
N THR A 233 -17.10 6.50 -13.04
CA THR A 233 -17.44 5.37 -13.90
C THR A 233 -18.28 4.34 -13.12
N ARG A 234 -19.09 3.58 -13.85
CA ARG A 234 -19.83 2.44 -13.30
C ARG A 234 -19.29 1.17 -13.93
N GLN A 235 -18.79 0.26 -13.10
CA GLN A 235 -18.27 -1.02 -13.54
C GLN A 235 -19.32 -2.12 -13.29
N LEU A 236 -19.40 -3.09 -14.20
CA LEU A 236 -20.26 -4.27 -14.02
C LEU A 236 -19.58 -5.29 -13.13
N GLU A 237 -18.28 -5.52 -13.36
CA GLU A 237 -17.44 -6.41 -12.57
C GLU A 237 -16.87 -5.71 -11.33
N ASN A 238 -15.93 -6.35 -10.63
CA ASN A 238 -15.34 -5.78 -9.41
C ASN A 238 -14.62 -4.47 -9.66
N ASP A 239 -13.94 -4.34 -10.80
CA ASP A 239 -13.30 -3.09 -11.22
C ASP A 239 -13.29 -2.96 -12.76
N LEU A 240 -12.70 -1.85 -13.25
CA LEU A 240 -12.58 -1.59 -14.68
C LEU A 240 -11.62 -2.56 -15.38
N ASN A 241 -10.59 -3.05 -14.69
CA ASN A 241 -9.64 -4.00 -15.25
C ASN A 241 -10.29 -5.36 -15.49
N ASP A 242 -11.08 -5.85 -14.53
CA ASP A 242 -11.89 -7.06 -14.66
C ASP A 242 -12.90 -6.92 -15.81
N THR A 243 -13.57 -5.77 -15.93
CA THR A 243 -14.54 -5.49 -17.01
C THR A 243 -13.89 -5.59 -18.40
N LEU A 244 -12.68 -5.06 -18.57
CA LEU A 244 -11.93 -5.15 -19.85
C LEU A 244 -11.48 -6.59 -20.16
N GLN A 245 -11.10 -7.35 -19.13
CA GLN A 245 -10.69 -8.74 -19.31
C GLN A 245 -11.89 -9.63 -19.72
N GLU A 246 -13.07 -9.42 -19.13
CA GLU A 246 -14.28 -10.20 -19.46
C GLU A 246 -14.90 -9.87 -20.82
N GLY A 247 -14.97 -8.59 -21.18
CA GLY A 247 -15.64 -8.12 -22.40
C GLY A 247 -15.09 -8.71 -23.71
N LEU A 248 -13.89 -9.29 -23.67
CA LEU A 248 -13.26 -9.98 -24.81
C LEU A 248 -13.36 -11.52 -24.75
N CYS A 249 -13.51 -12.13 -23.57
CA CYS A 249 -13.83 -13.56 -23.47
C CYS A 249 -15.16 -13.87 -24.17
N LYS A 250 -16.14 -12.96 -24.04
CA LYS A 250 -17.44 -13.04 -24.72
C LYS A 250 -17.39 -12.74 -26.23
N LYS A 251 -16.30 -12.16 -26.75
CA LYS A 251 -16.08 -11.92 -28.19
C LYS A 251 -15.29 -13.03 -28.88
N LYS A 252 -14.76 -14.00 -28.14
CA LYS A 252 -14.00 -15.17 -28.65
C LYS A 252 -14.82 -16.48 -28.64
N GLN A 253 -16.09 -16.43 -28.25
CA GLN A 253 -17.09 -17.49 -28.45
C GLN A 253 -18.01 -17.10 -29.61
#